data_AF-E3FGF6-F1
#
_entry.id   AF-E3FGF6-F1
#
_cell.length_a   1.000
_cell.length_b   1.000
_cell.length_c   1.000
_cell.angle_alpha   90.00
_cell.angle_beta   90.00
_cell.angle_gamma   90.00
#
_symmetry.space_group_name_H-M   'P 1'
#
loop_
_entity.id
_entity.type
_entity.pdbx_description
1 polymer ?
#
loop_
_entity_poly.entity_id
_entity_poly.type
_entity_poly.pdbx_seq_one_letter_code
_entity_poly.pdbx_strand_id
1 'polypeptide(L)'
;MSSRAANTRWEIHMVIGTDTTYLGNEIPGLHGKKVRIFAVLRGGLRPDADPDAEGYYVTDDEALARLGGVTAEDRIDAMPLRWDGNTSFVHVDPRAIDLECFAHLQKPSAQ
;
A
#
# COMPACT_ATOMS: atom_id res chain seq x y z
N MET A 1 22.87 -38.81 0.57
CA MET A 1 23.21 -37.40 0.82
C MET A 1 23.06 -36.64 -0.49
N SER A 2 21.98 -35.88 -0.66
CA SER A 2 21.92 -34.80 -1.63
C SER A 2 20.91 -33.79 -1.12
N SER A 3 21.44 -32.74 -0.50
CA SER A 3 20.69 -31.57 -0.07
C SER A 3 20.04 -30.92 -1.30
N ARG A 4 18.70 -30.87 -1.35
CA ARG A 4 17.99 -29.94 -2.22
C ARG A 4 18.10 -28.58 -1.54
N ALA A 5 18.93 -27.70 -2.11
CA ALA A 5 18.96 -26.30 -1.74
C ALA A 5 17.51 -25.76 -1.78
N ALA A 6 17.05 -25.23 -0.65
CA ALA A 6 15.81 -24.49 -0.58
C ALA A 6 15.98 -23.27 -1.50
N ASN A 7 15.27 -23.31 -2.63
CA ASN A 7 15.25 -22.22 -3.58
C ASN A 7 14.35 -21.12 -2.97
N THR A 8 14.90 -20.33 -2.05
CA THR A 8 14.24 -19.13 -1.53
C THR A 8 14.22 -18.10 -2.64
N ARG A 9 13.32 -18.29 -3.60
CA ARG A 9 12.87 -17.22 -4.48
C ARG A 9 12.26 -16.19 -3.53
N TRP A 10 12.88 -15.01 -3.42
CA TRP A 10 12.28 -13.89 -2.72
C TRP A 10 10.89 -13.67 -3.34
N GLU A 11 9.83 -14.07 -2.64
CA GLU A 11 8.47 -13.68 -3.02
C GLU A 11 8.40 -12.18 -2.77
N ILE A 12 8.69 -11.42 -3.83
CA ILE A 12 8.38 -10.01 -3.87
C ILE A 12 6.85 -9.94 -3.82
N HIS A 13 6.31 -9.54 -2.68
CA HIS A 13 4.90 -9.21 -2.57
C HIS A 13 4.62 -8.03 -3.49
N MET A 14 3.87 -8.27 -4.57
CA MET A 14 3.45 -7.24 -5.51
C MET A 14 2.45 -6.31 -4.83
N VAL A 15 2.84 -5.07 -4.60
CA VAL A 15 2.00 -4.01 -4.02
C VAL A 15 1.55 -3.06 -5.12
N ILE A 16 2.48 -2.61 -5.96
CA ILE A 16 2.18 -1.66 -7.01
C ILE A 16 1.34 -2.32 -8.10
N GLY A 17 0.22 -1.68 -8.46
CA GLY A 17 -0.77 -2.21 -9.41
C GLY A 17 -1.82 -3.13 -8.79
N THR A 18 -1.74 -3.42 -7.48
CA THR A 18 -2.72 -4.27 -6.79
C THR A 18 -4.07 -3.58 -6.65
N ASP A 19 -5.13 -4.31 -7.01
CA ASP A 19 -6.51 -3.93 -6.75
C ASP A 19 -6.93 -4.38 -5.35
N THR A 20 -7.38 -3.44 -4.52
CA THR A 20 -7.74 -3.68 -3.12
C THR A 20 -9.02 -2.93 -2.76
N THR A 21 -9.68 -3.33 -1.67
CA THR A 21 -10.89 -2.68 -1.20
C THR A 21 -10.53 -1.62 -0.17
N TYR A 22 -11.06 -0.40 -0.31
CA TYR A 22 -10.93 0.62 0.72
C TYR A 22 -11.99 0.40 1.82
N LEU A 23 -11.52 0.20 3.05
CA LEU A 23 -12.30 -0.09 4.26
C LEU A 23 -12.39 1.11 5.21
N GLY A 24 -11.60 2.15 4.98
CA GLY A 24 -11.58 3.35 5.82
C GLY A 24 -12.83 4.21 5.70
N ASN A 25 -12.85 5.30 6.47
CA ASN A 25 -13.91 6.30 6.46
C ASN A 25 -13.40 7.73 6.25
N GLU A 26 -12.08 7.94 6.07
CA GLU A 26 -11.48 9.29 5.90
C GLU A 26 -11.84 9.94 4.55
N ILE A 27 -12.06 9.14 3.51
CA ILE A 27 -12.44 9.60 2.16
C ILE A 27 -13.95 9.38 1.92
N PRO A 28 -14.77 10.45 1.84
CA PRO A 28 -16.20 10.35 1.64
C PRO A 28 -16.58 9.59 0.36
N GLY A 29 -17.53 8.65 0.49
CA GLY A 29 -18.08 7.90 -0.63
C GLY A 29 -17.15 6.84 -1.23
N LEU A 30 -15.98 6.58 -0.63
CA LEU A 30 -15.06 5.54 -1.09
C LEU A 30 -15.21 4.21 -0.35
N HIS A 31 -15.80 4.21 0.85
CA HIS A 31 -15.95 3.00 1.68
C HIS A 31 -16.58 1.84 0.90
N GLY A 32 -15.92 0.68 0.92
CA GLY A 32 -16.33 -0.54 0.23
C GLY A 32 -16.03 -0.58 -1.27
N LYS A 33 -15.43 0.48 -1.85
CA LYS A 33 -15.06 0.51 -3.27
C LYS A 33 -13.66 -0.04 -3.50
N LYS A 34 -13.44 -0.58 -4.69
CA LYS A 34 -12.11 -1.00 -5.15
C LYS A 34 -11.27 0.22 -5.53
N VAL A 35 -9.98 0.15 -5.22
CA VAL A 35 -8.94 1.09 -5.63
C VAL A 35 -7.75 0.30 -6.18
N ARG A 36 -6.97 0.90 -7.06
CA ARG A 36 -5.67 0.37 -7.53
C ARG A 36 -4.54 1.18 -6.93
N ILE A 37 -3.53 0.49 -6.41
CA ILE A 37 -2.33 1.10 -5.81
C ILE A 37 -1.35 1.52 -6.90
N PHE A 38 -0.83 2.75 -6.81
CA PHE A 38 0.16 3.31 -7.74
C PHE A 38 1.49 3.64 -7.06
N ALA A 39 1.45 4.05 -5.79
CA ALA A 39 2.65 4.32 -5.01
C ALA A 39 2.42 4.15 -3.51
N VAL A 40 3.52 4.06 -2.77
CA VAL A 40 3.55 4.18 -1.31
C VAL A 40 4.18 5.52 -0.96
N LEU A 41 3.49 6.31 -0.13
CA LEU A 41 3.99 7.54 0.48
C LEU A 41 4.54 7.18 1.87
N ARG A 42 5.85 6.92 1.92
CA ARG A 42 6.54 6.36 3.09
C ARG A 42 6.46 7.29 4.28
N GLY A 43 5.90 6.81 5.38
CA GLY A 43 5.72 7.59 6.60
C GLY A 43 4.75 8.76 6.45
N GLY A 44 3.91 8.81 5.42
CA GLY A 44 3.01 9.94 5.12
C GLY A 44 1.97 10.28 6.20
N LEU A 45 1.87 9.49 7.28
CA LEU A 45 1.07 9.82 8.47
C LEU A 45 1.87 10.50 9.59
N ARG A 46 3.19 10.53 9.47
CA ARG A 46 4.05 11.14 10.48
C ARG A 46 4.10 12.66 10.30
N PRO A 47 4.15 13.44 11.39
CA PRO A 47 4.21 14.90 11.30
C PRO A 47 5.56 15.41 10.77
N ASP A 48 6.61 14.58 10.81
CA ASP A 48 7.96 14.87 10.34
C ASP A 48 8.22 14.34 8.91
N ALA A 49 7.19 13.85 8.20
CA ALA A 49 7.33 13.36 6.83
C ALA A 49 7.76 14.48 5.88
N ASP A 50 8.79 14.22 5.08
CA ASP A 50 9.30 15.11 4.04
C ASP A 50 8.93 14.55 2.66
N PRO A 51 7.95 15.15 1.95
CA PRO A 51 7.54 14.68 0.63
C PRO A 51 8.63 14.75 -0.45
N ASP A 52 9.65 15.60 -0.24
CA ASP A 52 10.76 15.80 -1.18
C ASP A 52 11.94 14.85 -0.89
N ALA A 53 11.90 14.09 0.20
CA ALA A 53 12.95 13.16 0.57
C ALA A 53 13.07 12.00 -0.43
N GLU A 54 14.30 11.58 -0.70
CA GLU A 54 14.57 10.39 -1.51
C GLU A 54 13.92 9.16 -0.87
N GLY A 55 13.11 8.44 -1.65
CA GLY A 55 12.39 7.25 -1.19
C GLY A 55 11.08 7.55 -0.46
N TYR A 56 10.61 8.80 -0.40
CA TYR A 56 9.26 9.10 0.10
C TYR A 56 8.17 8.51 -0.80
N TYR A 57 8.25 8.77 -2.12
CA TYR A 57 7.28 8.29 -3.11
C TYR A 57 7.83 7.08 -3.86
N VAL A 58 7.31 5.88 -3.58
CA VAL A 58 7.83 4.61 -4.10
C VAL A 58 6.84 3.95 -5.04
N THR A 59 7.22 3.75 -6.30
CA THR A 59 6.39 3.19 -7.39
C THR A 59 6.89 1.83 -7.91
N ASP A 60 7.86 1.23 -7.24
CA ASP A 60 8.49 -0.03 -7.63
C ASP A 60 8.53 -1.00 -6.45
N ASP A 61 8.11 -2.24 -6.68
CA ASP A 61 8.02 -3.27 -5.63
C ASP A 61 9.41 -3.69 -5.12
N GLU A 62 10.45 -3.69 -5.96
CA GLU A 62 11.80 -4.01 -5.51
C GLU A 62 12.37 -2.92 -4.60
N ALA A 63 12.17 -1.65 -4.96
CA ALA A 63 12.52 -0.51 -4.12
C ALA A 63 11.76 -0.54 -2.81
N LEU A 64 10.45 -0.82 -2.85
CA LEU A 64 9.62 -0.95 -1.67
C LEU A 64 10.10 -2.09 -0.76
N ALA A 65 10.46 -3.24 -1.32
CA ALA A 65 11.01 -4.37 -0.57
C ALA A 65 12.35 -4.02 0.08
N ARG A 66 13.26 -3.32 -0.62
CA ARG A 66 14.53 -2.82 -0.05
C ARG A 66 14.32 -1.84 1.10
N LEU A 67 13.22 -1.09 1.08
CA LEU A 67 12.83 -0.14 2.12
C LEU A 67 12.01 -0.77 3.26
N GLY A 68 11.81 -2.10 3.25
CA GLY A 68 11.15 -2.84 4.32
C GLY A 68 9.64 -3.07 4.14
N GLY A 69 9.10 -2.79 2.96
CA GLY A 69 7.66 -2.99 2.67
C GLY A 69 6.75 -1.96 3.33
N VAL A 70 5.44 -2.01 3.02
CA VAL A 70 4.42 -1.08 3.54
C VAL A 70 4.30 -1.17 5.06
N THR A 71 4.14 -0.01 5.71
CA THR A 71 3.94 0.11 7.15
C THR A 71 2.60 0.78 7.50
N ALA A 72 2.19 0.67 8.77
CA ALA A 72 0.99 1.36 9.26
C ALA A 72 1.12 2.90 9.29
N GLU A 73 2.33 3.44 9.11
CA GLU A 73 2.60 4.89 9.07
C GLU A 73 2.55 5.45 7.65
N ASP A 74 2.35 4.61 6.63
CA ASP A 74 2.32 5.02 5.24
C ASP A 74 0.92 5.50 4.81
N ARG A 75 0.92 6.44 3.84
CA ARG A 75 -0.23 6.65 2.95
C ARG A 75 0.01 5.92 1.64
N ILE A 76 -1.06 5.63 0.92
CA ILE A 76 -1.01 4.91 -0.35
C ILE A 76 -1.58 5.79 -1.44
N ASP A 77 -0.82 6.06 -2.49
CA ASP A 77 -1.36 6.69 -3.68
C ASP A 77 -2.19 5.65 -4.42
N ALA A 78 -3.50 5.88 -4.51
CA ALA A 78 -4.42 4.97 -5.15
C ALA A 78 -5.46 5.69 -5.99
N MET A 79 -6.01 4.99 -6.99
CA MET A 79 -7.14 5.48 -7.77
C MET A 79 -8.36 4.56 -7.61
N PRO A 80 -9.57 5.10 -7.36
CA PRO A 80 -10.80 4.32 -7.39
C PRO A 80 -11.00 3.62 -8.74
N LEU A 81 -11.42 2.37 -8.71
CA LEU A 81 -11.85 1.65 -9.90
C LEU A 81 -13.30 1.99 -10.23
N ARG A 82 -13.55 2.20 -11.52
CA ARG A 82 -14.87 2.29 -12.11
C ARG A 82 -15.43 0.88 -12.30
N TRP A 83 -16.73 0.81 -12.61
CA TRP A 83 -17.44 -0.45 -12.85
C TRP A 83 -16.88 -1.27 -14.02
N ASP A 84 -16.17 -0.62 -14.96
CA ASP A 84 -15.52 -1.24 -16.12
C ASP A 84 -14.09 -1.74 -15.82
N GLY A 85 -13.62 -1.61 -14.57
CA GLY A 85 -12.28 -2.02 -14.16
C GLY A 85 -11.17 -1.01 -14.48
N ASN A 86 -11.49 0.12 -15.12
CA ASN A 86 -10.54 1.21 -15.33
C ASN A 86 -10.44 2.09 -14.08
N THR A 87 -9.30 2.75 -13.90
CA THR A 87 -9.13 3.72 -12.83
C THR A 87 -9.84 5.02 -13.15
N SER A 88 -10.26 5.73 -12.09
CA SER A 88 -10.70 7.12 -12.18
C SER A 88 -9.52 8.05 -12.51
N PHE A 89 -9.79 9.33 -12.81
CA PHE A 89 -8.73 10.34 -13.00
C PHE A 89 -8.27 10.99 -11.70
N VAL A 90 -8.85 10.61 -10.55
CA VAL A 90 -8.59 11.22 -9.25
C VAL A 90 -7.78 10.25 -8.40
N HIS A 91 -6.61 10.71 -7.94
CA HIS A 91 -5.82 10.05 -6.92
C HIS A 91 -6.41 10.33 -5.53
N VAL A 92 -6.26 9.37 -4.64
CA VAL A 92 -6.58 9.48 -3.22
C VAL A 92 -5.42 8.88 -2.43
N ASP A 93 -5.22 9.39 -1.21
CA ASP A 93 -4.09 8.98 -0.35
C ASP A 93 -4.56 8.30 0.94
N PRO A 94 -5.30 7.18 0.90
CA PRO A 94 -5.76 6.51 2.10
C PRO A 94 -4.59 6.08 2.99
N ARG A 95 -4.84 5.99 4.30
CA ARG A 95 -3.96 5.26 5.22
C ARG A 95 -3.77 3.84 4.72
N ALA A 96 -2.55 3.30 4.81
CA ALA A 96 -2.29 1.92 4.42
C ALA A 96 -3.24 0.94 5.11
N ILE A 97 -3.44 1.09 6.43
CA ILE A 97 -4.32 0.22 7.23
C ILE A 97 -5.80 0.25 6.81
N ASP A 98 -6.23 1.25 6.05
CA ASP A 98 -7.60 1.35 5.54
C ASP A 98 -7.79 0.60 4.22
N LEU A 99 -6.75 -0.05 3.69
CA LEU A 99 -6.85 -0.94 2.53
C LEU A 99 -6.86 -2.40 2.98
N GLU A 100 -7.77 -3.19 2.42
CA GLU A 100 -7.99 -4.60 2.79
C GLU A 100 -6.70 -5.44 2.78
N CYS A 101 -5.85 -5.26 1.77
CA CYS A 101 -4.56 -5.96 1.65
C CYS A 101 -3.57 -5.64 2.78
N PHE A 102 -3.74 -4.51 3.48
CA PHE A 102 -2.86 -4.03 4.56
C PHE A 102 -3.58 -3.95 5.91
N ALA A 103 -4.82 -4.41 6.02
CA ALA A 103 -5.58 -4.41 7.27
C ALA A 103 -4.84 -5.17 8.39
N HIS A 104 -4.00 -6.14 8.04
CA HIS A 104 -3.14 -6.88 8.97
C HIS A 104 -2.07 -6.03 9.66
N LEU A 105 -1.77 -4.82 9.15
CA LEU A 105 -0.83 -3.88 9.77
C LEU A 105 -1.47 -3.09 10.94
N GLN A 106 -2.80 -3.16 11.08
CA GLN A 106 -3.49 -2.52 12.18
C GLN A 106 -3.10 -3.22 13.49
N LYS A 107 -2.48 -2.46 14.40
CA LYS A 107 -2.18 -2.97 15.74
C LYS A 107 -3.50 -3.33 16.44
N PRO A 108 -3.55 -4.42 17.22
CA PRO A 108 -4.66 -4.64 18.15
C PRO A 108 -4.77 -3.40 19.04
N SER A 109 -5.96 -2.80 19.10
CA SER A 109 -6.23 -1.69 20.01
C SER A 109 -5.79 -2.10 21.42
N ALA A 110 -4.91 -1.33 22.05
CA ALA A 110 -4.71 -1.45 23.49
C ALA A 110 -6.04 -1.04 24.14
N GLN A 111 -6.74 -2.01 24.72
CA GLN A 111 -7.90 -1.77 25.58
C GLN A 111 -7.47 -1.06 26.86
#